data_AF-A0A7S0YEH1-F1
#
_entry.id   AF-A0A7S0YEH1-F1
#
_cell.length_a   1.000
_cell.length_b   1.000
_cell.length_c   1.000
_cell.angle_alpha   90.00
_cell.angle_beta   90.00
_cell.angle_gamma   90.00
#
_symmetry.space_group_name_H-M   'P 1'
#
loop_
_entity.id
_entity.type
_entity.pdbx_description
1 polymer ?
#
loop_
_entity_poly.entity_id
_entity_poly.type
_entity_poly.pdbx_seq_one_letter_code
_entity_poly.pdbx_strand_id
1 'polypeptide(L)'
;MSNQLCCSRSSVPWKSKLISSLDRNKHLMYSRYVQLATVREDNRPSNRTVVYRGFLNDTENITFITDRRSQKVEELRRRPYGEICWYFPETREQYRFSGSCIVVHSDGVEPSCHDSSSSPWNSKSCHTDPSLAPSVLSGARQKIWSILSDPGRAQFSWPAPRLPKDIGDFGSLSEDLGAAPGSDPESETAVSEAAARNSKEAAKVRKEAEEQRITIVPAEAPAPDSFSLVVLCVDEVDHVQLFENSRTLYKLATNSASDIKEDANADVDLEDVSGSSALNKEEKAVKGTTMRREKFWTSLEVHP
;
A
#
# COMPACT_ATOMS: atom_id res chain seq x y z
N MET A 1 -35.50 14.30 -26.98
CA MET A 1 -34.78 15.29 -26.16
C MET A 1 -34.97 14.94 -24.70
N SER A 2 -33.96 14.34 -24.07
CA SER A 2 -33.77 14.36 -22.62
C SER A 2 -32.29 14.07 -22.37
N ASN A 3 -31.50 15.14 -22.30
CA ASN A 3 -30.13 15.12 -21.83
C ASN A 3 -30.17 14.79 -20.33
N GLN A 4 -29.86 13.54 -20.01
CA GLN A 4 -29.57 13.16 -18.63
C GLN A 4 -28.06 13.35 -18.45
N LEU A 5 -27.68 14.46 -17.82
CA LEU A 5 -26.31 14.68 -17.36
C LEU A 5 -25.96 13.57 -16.36
N CYS A 6 -25.29 12.54 -16.83
CA CYS A 6 -24.57 11.61 -15.98
C CYS A 6 -23.34 12.37 -15.44
N CYS A 7 -23.30 12.65 -14.14
CA CYS A 7 -22.08 13.08 -13.46
C CYS A 7 -21.01 11.99 -13.64
N SER A 8 -20.14 12.14 -14.63
CA SER A 8 -19.01 11.23 -14.84
C SER A 8 -18.01 11.44 -13.71
N ARG A 9 -17.83 10.41 -12.86
CA ARG A 9 -16.68 10.33 -11.95
C ARG A 9 -15.41 10.58 -12.77
N SER A 10 -14.60 11.56 -12.39
CA SER A 10 -13.24 11.74 -12.89
C SER A 10 -12.51 10.39 -12.82
N SER A 11 -12.34 9.75 -13.98
CA SER A 11 -11.77 8.42 -14.08
C SER A 11 -10.27 8.53 -14.10
N VAL A 12 -9.60 8.13 -13.02
CA VAL A 12 -8.15 8.01 -12.99
C VAL A 12 -7.72 6.99 -14.07
N PRO A 13 -7.00 7.42 -15.13
CA PRO A 13 -6.87 6.64 -16.36
C PRO A 13 -6.09 5.34 -16.18
N TRP A 14 -5.07 5.34 -15.30
CA TRP A 14 -4.28 4.14 -15.00
C TRP A 14 -5.01 3.17 -14.06
N LYS A 15 -5.97 3.64 -13.26
CA LYS A 15 -6.64 2.82 -12.24
C LYS A 15 -7.52 1.76 -12.88
N SER A 16 -8.24 2.09 -13.95
CA SER A 16 -9.04 1.13 -14.70
C SER A 16 -8.17 0.05 -15.35
N LYS A 17 -7.03 0.44 -15.95
CA LYS A 17 -6.05 -0.50 -16.51
C LYS A 17 -5.53 -1.47 -15.46
N LEU A 18 -5.08 -0.97 -14.30
CA LEU A 18 -4.61 -1.80 -13.19
C LEU A 18 -5.69 -2.78 -12.70
N ILE A 19 -6.95 -2.34 -12.59
CA ILE A 19 -8.06 -3.22 -12.20
C ILE A 19 -8.27 -4.35 -13.21
N SER A 20 -8.20 -4.04 -14.52
CA SER A 20 -8.27 -5.07 -15.56
C SER A 20 -7.09 -6.05 -15.50
N SER A 21 -5.87 -5.57 -15.23
CA SER A 21 -4.68 -6.40 -15.05
C SER A 21 -4.81 -7.35 -13.86
N LEU A 22 -5.29 -6.84 -12.73
CA LEU A 22 -5.60 -7.61 -11.53
C LEU A 22 -6.65 -8.69 -11.80
N ASP A 23 -7.71 -8.38 -12.54
CA ASP A 23 -8.77 -9.36 -12.85
C ASP A 23 -8.25 -10.49 -13.76
N ARG A 24 -7.45 -10.16 -14.78
CA ARG A 24 -6.84 -11.16 -15.68
C ARG A 24 -5.90 -12.10 -14.92
N ASN A 25 -5.11 -11.57 -13.98
CA ASN A 25 -4.15 -12.35 -13.19
C ASN A 25 -4.70 -12.83 -11.82
N LYS A 26 -6.02 -12.76 -11.57
CA LYS A 26 -6.60 -12.96 -10.23
C LYS A 26 -6.42 -14.37 -9.65
N HIS A 27 -6.23 -15.35 -10.53
CA HIS A 27 -6.02 -16.74 -10.13
C HIS A 27 -4.57 -17.00 -9.68
N LEU A 28 -3.64 -16.10 -10.00
CA LEU A 28 -2.28 -16.12 -9.51
C LEU A 28 -2.22 -15.40 -8.17
N MET A 29 -2.13 -16.13 -7.06
CA MET A 29 -2.10 -15.52 -5.72
C MET A 29 -0.98 -14.48 -5.56
N TYR A 30 0.15 -14.70 -6.24
CA TYR A 30 1.31 -13.80 -6.24
C TYR A 30 1.14 -12.57 -7.13
N SER A 31 0.08 -12.45 -7.94
CA SER A 31 -0.20 -11.22 -8.70
C SER A 31 -0.54 -10.03 -7.81
N ARG A 32 -0.81 -10.27 -6.51
CA ARG A 32 -0.97 -9.22 -5.49
C ARG A 32 0.33 -8.83 -4.78
N TYR A 33 1.44 -9.49 -5.11
CA TYR A 33 2.73 -9.22 -4.51
C TYR A 33 3.47 -8.17 -5.32
N VAL A 34 3.95 -7.13 -4.64
CA VAL A 34 4.61 -5.99 -5.26
C VAL A 34 5.92 -5.69 -4.56
N GLN A 35 6.89 -5.11 -5.26
CA GLN A 35 8.19 -4.76 -4.69
C GLN A 35 8.19 -3.29 -4.28
N LEU A 36 8.25 -3.02 -2.97
CA LEU A 36 8.31 -1.67 -2.43
C LEU A 36 9.76 -1.23 -2.22
N ALA A 37 10.20 -0.25 -2.98
CA ALA A 37 11.46 0.46 -2.80
C ALA A 37 11.28 1.66 -1.86
N THR A 38 12.21 1.79 -0.92
CA THR A 38 12.34 2.92 0.02
C THR A 38 13.83 3.28 0.18
N VAL A 39 14.11 4.39 0.86
CA VAL A 39 15.48 4.87 1.06
C VAL A 39 15.91 4.71 2.52
N ARG A 40 16.96 3.90 2.75
CA ARG A 40 17.60 3.71 4.06
C ARG A 40 18.28 4.96 4.56
N GLU A 41 18.57 5.04 5.86
CA GLU A 41 19.26 6.17 6.50
C GLU A 41 20.58 6.54 5.81
N ASP A 42 21.35 5.54 5.36
CA ASP A 42 22.60 5.68 4.60
C ASP A 42 22.42 6.11 3.12
N ASN A 43 21.21 6.57 2.75
CA ASN A 43 20.79 6.94 1.40
C ASN A 43 20.83 5.78 0.38
N ARG A 44 20.97 4.53 0.81
CA ARG A 44 20.90 3.37 -0.10
C ARG A 44 19.45 2.91 -0.29
N PRO A 45 19.09 2.38 -1.48
CA PRO A 45 17.79 1.78 -1.67
C PRO A 45 17.65 0.53 -0.78
N SER A 46 16.44 0.27 -0.29
CA SER A 46 16.04 -1.03 0.21
C SER A 46 14.78 -1.46 -0.51
N ASN A 47 14.68 -2.75 -0.83
CA ASN A 47 13.58 -3.31 -1.58
C ASN A 47 13.11 -4.61 -0.93
N ARG A 48 11.81 -4.87 -0.97
CA ARG A 48 11.17 -6.06 -0.41
C ARG A 48 9.77 -6.23 -0.99
N THR A 49 9.29 -7.47 -0.97
CA THR A 49 7.91 -7.79 -1.33
C THR A 49 6.94 -7.33 -0.24
N VAL A 50 5.85 -6.67 -0.65
CA VAL A 50 4.67 -6.38 0.17
C VAL A 50 3.41 -6.84 -0.57
N VAL A 51 2.31 -7.01 0.15
CA VAL A 51 1.04 -7.50 -0.43
C VAL A 51 0.10 -6.32 -0.62
N TYR A 52 -0.37 -6.09 -1.85
CA TYR A 52 -1.42 -5.14 -2.18
C TYR A 52 -2.72 -5.47 -1.43
N ARG A 53 -3.27 -4.50 -0.70
CA ARG A 53 -4.49 -4.64 0.13
C ARG A 53 -5.67 -3.82 -0.38
N GLY A 54 -5.64 -3.38 -1.63
CA GLY A 54 -6.71 -2.59 -2.22
C GLY A 54 -6.40 -1.11 -2.27
N PHE A 55 -7.36 -0.36 -2.76
CA PHE A 55 -7.34 1.11 -2.68
C PHE A 55 -7.91 1.59 -1.35
N LEU A 56 -7.43 2.74 -0.87
CA LEU A 56 -7.98 3.40 0.30
C LEU A 56 -9.38 3.92 -0.02
N ASN A 57 -10.42 3.26 0.49
CA ASN A 57 -11.83 3.60 0.23
C ASN A 57 -12.09 3.78 -1.29
N ASP A 58 -12.75 4.88 -1.68
CA ASP A 58 -13.03 5.23 -3.08
C ASP A 58 -11.95 6.10 -3.73
N THR A 59 -10.73 6.10 -3.19
CA THR A 59 -9.58 6.84 -3.74
C THR A 59 -8.72 5.95 -4.65
N GLU A 60 -7.70 6.53 -5.25
CA GLU A 60 -6.64 5.90 -6.03
C GLU A 60 -5.39 5.56 -5.19
N ASN A 61 -5.38 5.90 -3.89
CA ASN A 61 -4.25 5.62 -3.03
C ASN A 61 -4.16 4.11 -2.73
N ILE A 62 -2.96 3.55 -2.85
CA ILE A 62 -2.71 2.11 -2.75
C ILE A 62 -2.38 1.75 -1.30
N THR A 63 -2.91 0.63 -0.78
CA THR A 63 -2.71 0.23 0.61
C THR A 63 -1.90 -1.06 0.78
N PHE A 64 -1.09 -1.10 1.82
CA PHE A 64 -0.36 -2.29 2.30
C PHE A 64 -0.38 -2.35 3.83
N ILE A 65 -0.08 -3.51 4.39
CA ILE A 65 0.10 -3.67 5.83
C ILE A 65 1.57 -3.87 6.17
N THR A 66 1.99 -3.37 7.33
CA THR A 66 3.34 -3.62 7.81
C THR A 66 3.44 -3.60 9.32
N ASP A 67 4.46 -4.26 9.85
CA ASP A 67 4.76 -4.22 11.27
C ASP A 67 5.45 -2.89 11.61
N ARG A 68 4.94 -2.17 12.62
CA ARG A 68 5.48 -0.88 13.12
C ARG A 68 6.97 -0.98 13.44
N ARG A 69 7.41 -2.15 13.92
CA ARG A 69 8.80 -2.42 14.35
C ARG A 69 9.75 -2.68 13.18
N SER A 70 9.25 -2.74 11.95
CA SER A 70 10.07 -3.06 10.78
C SER A 70 10.86 -1.85 10.27
N GLN A 71 12.09 -2.08 9.78
CA GLN A 71 12.99 -1.01 9.32
C GLN A 71 12.31 -0.04 8.33
N LYS A 72 11.44 -0.53 7.44
CA LYS A 72 10.78 0.32 6.43
C LYS A 72 9.91 1.41 7.04
N VAL A 73 9.37 1.21 8.25
CA VAL A 73 8.57 2.24 8.93
C VAL A 73 9.44 3.42 9.28
N GLU A 74 10.64 3.14 9.80
CA GLU A 74 11.62 4.17 10.12
C GLU A 74 12.21 4.83 8.85
N GLU A 75 12.41 4.06 7.79
CA GLU A 75 12.81 4.59 6.47
C GLU A 75 11.76 5.59 5.94
N LEU A 76 10.47 5.23 6.01
CA LEU A 76 9.36 6.08 5.57
C LEU A 76 9.12 7.28 6.48
N ARG A 77 9.36 7.16 7.78
CA ARG A 77 9.32 8.28 8.74
C ARG A 77 10.32 9.38 8.38
N ARG A 78 11.52 9.00 7.96
CA ARG A 78 12.58 9.94 7.55
C ARG A 78 12.39 10.43 6.11
N ARG A 79 12.02 9.53 5.20
CA ARG A 79 11.81 9.81 3.77
C ARG A 79 10.48 9.19 3.34
N PRO A 80 9.39 9.98 3.33
CA PRO A 80 8.05 9.47 3.07
C PRO A 80 7.80 9.27 1.57
N TYR A 81 8.80 8.83 0.82
CA TYR A 81 8.69 8.54 -0.61
C TYR A 81 9.00 7.08 -0.86
N GLY A 82 8.17 6.45 -1.68
CA GLY A 82 8.35 5.07 -2.10
C GLY A 82 8.01 4.91 -3.57
N GLU A 83 8.60 3.89 -4.17
CA GLU A 83 8.22 3.42 -5.50
C GLU A 83 7.87 1.95 -5.40
N ILE A 84 6.82 1.54 -6.09
CA ILE A 84 6.41 0.16 -6.20
C ILE A 84 6.64 -0.32 -7.62
N CYS A 85 7.36 -1.41 -7.78
CA CYS A 85 7.40 -2.17 -9.03
C CYS A 85 6.44 -3.35 -8.94
N TRP A 86 5.59 -3.50 -9.96
CA TRP A 86 4.55 -4.51 -10.00
C TRP A 86 4.46 -5.14 -11.38
N TYR A 87 4.88 -6.40 -11.48
CA TYR A 87 4.83 -7.16 -12.72
C TYR A 87 3.65 -8.16 -12.73
N PHE A 88 2.94 -8.23 -13.86
CA PHE A 88 1.84 -9.15 -14.11
C PHE A 88 2.24 -10.18 -15.19
N PRO A 89 2.48 -11.45 -14.82
CA PRO A 89 3.10 -12.41 -15.73
C PRO A 89 2.27 -12.79 -16.94
N GLU A 90 0.94 -12.94 -16.80
CA GLU A 90 0.11 -13.43 -17.91
C GLU A 90 -0.12 -12.37 -18.96
N THR A 91 -0.30 -11.14 -18.49
CA THR A 91 -0.57 -9.98 -19.32
C THR A 91 0.70 -9.25 -19.73
N ARG A 92 1.86 -9.72 -19.24
CA ARG A 92 3.21 -9.21 -19.54
C ARG A 92 3.30 -7.70 -19.44
N GLU A 93 2.80 -7.16 -18.34
CA GLU A 93 2.80 -5.73 -18.08
C GLU A 93 3.47 -5.42 -16.74
N GLN A 94 4.12 -4.25 -16.69
CA GLN A 94 4.78 -3.72 -15.51
C GLN A 94 4.20 -2.36 -15.18
N TYR A 95 3.85 -2.15 -13.91
CA TYR A 95 3.53 -0.84 -13.37
C TYR A 95 4.59 -0.42 -12.37
N ARG A 96 5.06 0.82 -12.50
CA ARG A 96 5.86 1.49 -11.48
C ARG A 96 5.07 2.65 -10.91
N PHE A 97 4.69 2.56 -9.64
CA PHE A 97 3.92 3.58 -8.94
C PHE A 97 4.84 4.34 -7.99
N SER A 98 5.01 5.63 -8.22
CA SER A 98 5.83 6.50 -7.38
C SER A 98 4.93 7.49 -6.64
N GLY A 99 5.34 7.86 -5.44
CA GLY A 99 4.64 8.86 -4.66
C GLY A 99 5.01 8.90 -3.19
N SER A 100 4.19 9.61 -2.42
CA SER A 100 4.39 9.76 -0.98
C SER A 100 3.69 8.65 -0.19
N CYS A 101 4.31 8.19 0.89
CA CYS A 101 3.80 7.15 1.77
C CYS A 101 3.36 7.77 3.10
N ILE A 102 2.15 7.43 3.52
CA ILE A 102 1.62 7.73 4.86
C ILE A 102 1.60 6.44 5.66
N VAL A 103 2.16 6.48 6.88
CA VAL A 103 2.12 5.34 7.80
C VAL A 103 1.14 5.65 8.94
N VAL A 104 0.17 4.76 9.13
CA VAL A 104 -0.90 4.90 10.11
C VAL A 104 -0.71 3.87 11.22
N HIS A 105 -0.57 4.36 12.44
CA HIS A 105 -0.38 3.59 13.68
C HIS A 105 -1.62 3.65 14.56
N SER A 106 -1.54 3.09 15.77
CA SER A 106 -2.62 3.16 16.76
C SER A 106 -2.74 4.53 17.42
N ASP A 107 -1.61 5.21 17.58
CA ASP A 107 -1.43 6.49 18.27
C ASP A 107 -1.43 7.71 17.35
N GLY A 108 -1.45 7.50 16.03
CA GLY A 108 -1.52 8.60 15.08
C GLY A 108 -1.11 8.23 13.65
N VAL A 109 -0.87 9.28 12.87
CA VAL A 109 -0.42 9.21 11.49
C VAL A 109 0.95 9.87 11.42
N GLU A 110 1.97 9.14 10.96
CA GLU A 110 3.28 9.73 10.68
C GLU A 110 3.18 10.55 9.38
N PRO A 111 3.64 11.82 9.38
CA PRO A 111 3.29 12.78 8.33
C PRO A 111 3.87 12.41 6.95
N SER A 112 3.13 12.81 5.91
CA SER A 112 3.42 12.63 4.48
C SER A 112 4.59 13.46 3.93
N CYS A 113 5.13 14.40 4.69
CA CYS A 113 6.26 15.24 4.29
C CYS A 113 6.74 16.03 5.50
N HIS A 114 8.04 15.97 5.79
CA HIS A 114 8.66 17.01 6.63
C HIS A 114 8.58 18.31 5.84
N ASP A 115 8.11 19.37 6.48
CA ASP A 115 8.12 20.74 5.98
C ASP A 115 9.57 21.20 5.76
N SER A 116 10.16 20.71 4.66
CA SER A 116 11.43 21.15 4.15
C SER A 116 11.09 21.90 2.88
N SER A 117 10.99 23.22 2.98
CA SER A 117 10.77 24.16 1.88
C SER A 117 11.77 24.04 0.72
N SER A 118 12.76 23.13 0.82
CA SER A 118 13.82 22.87 -0.15
C SER A 118 13.71 21.55 -0.93
N SER A 119 12.71 20.67 -0.66
CA SER A 119 12.60 19.44 -1.44
C SER A 119 11.96 19.70 -2.82
N PRO A 120 12.60 19.31 -3.93
CA PRO A 120 12.00 19.37 -5.28
C PRO A 120 10.69 18.58 -5.40
N TRP A 121 10.46 17.66 -4.47
CA TRP A 121 9.32 16.72 -4.44
C TRP A 121 8.17 17.20 -3.55
N ASN A 122 8.26 18.41 -2.98
CA ASN A 122 7.23 18.97 -2.09
C ASN A 122 6.01 19.43 -2.90
N SER A 123 5.25 18.48 -3.43
CA SER A 123 3.93 18.75 -3.98
C SER A 123 3.00 19.06 -2.80
N LYS A 124 2.69 20.35 -2.62
CA LYS A 124 1.83 20.92 -1.55
C LYS A 124 0.37 20.39 -1.55
N SER A 125 0.11 19.26 -2.18
CA SER A 125 -1.22 18.75 -2.51
C SER A 125 -1.80 17.83 -1.41
N CYS A 126 -0.97 17.13 -0.62
CA CYS A 126 -1.47 16.06 0.26
C CYS A 126 -2.13 16.53 1.57
N HIS A 127 -1.79 17.72 2.11
CA HIS A 127 -2.31 18.16 3.41
C HIS A 127 -3.76 18.65 3.43
N THR A 128 -4.41 18.78 2.28
CA THR A 128 -5.79 19.30 2.19
C THR A 128 -6.79 18.30 1.61
N ASP A 129 -6.40 17.03 1.38
CA ASP A 129 -7.30 15.99 0.89
C ASP A 129 -8.14 15.42 2.06
N PRO A 130 -9.47 15.64 2.10
CA PRO A 130 -10.32 15.11 3.18
C PRO A 130 -10.30 13.58 3.24
N SER A 131 -9.98 12.90 2.14
CA SER A 131 -9.87 11.44 2.12
C SER A 131 -8.64 10.89 2.86
N LEU A 132 -7.68 11.77 3.18
CA LEU A 132 -6.49 11.48 3.97
C LEU A 132 -6.58 12.02 5.41
N ALA A 133 -7.77 12.45 5.87
CA ALA A 133 -7.96 12.88 7.24
C ALA A 133 -7.60 11.76 8.25
N PRO A 134 -7.00 12.07 9.41
CA PRO A 134 -6.57 11.06 10.38
C PRO A 134 -7.68 10.09 10.82
N SER A 135 -8.91 10.58 10.97
CA SER A 135 -10.08 9.73 11.31
C SER A 135 -10.41 8.72 10.21
N VAL A 136 -10.31 9.12 8.95
CA VAL A 136 -10.53 8.25 7.78
C VAL A 136 -9.44 7.18 7.70
N LEU A 137 -8.19 7.58 7.91
CA LEU A 137 -7.03 6.68 7.89
C LEU A 137 -7.07 5.67 9.05
N SER A 138 -7.43 6.10 10.26
CA SER A 138 -7.62 5.21 11.41
C SER A 138 -8.76 4.21 11.17
N GLY A 139 -9.89 4.68 10.63
CA GLY A 139 -11.00 3.81 10.23
C GLY A 139 -10.60 2.79 9.15
N ALA A 140 -9.81 3.20 8.16
CA ALA A 140 -9.28 2.30 7.13
C ALA A 140 -8.31 1.26 7.71
N ARG A 141 -7.45 1.65 8.66
CA ARG A 141 -6.56 0.74 9.39
C ARG A 141 -7.37 -0.33 10.11
N GLN A 142 -8.40 0.06 10.87
CA GLN A 142 -9.25 -0.90 11.59
C GLN A 142 -10.02 -1.81 10.62
N LYS A 143 -10.55 -1.26 9.51
CA LYS A 143 -11.24 -2.04 8.48
C LYS A 143 -10.34 -3.10 7.85
N ILE A 144 -9.08 -2.76 7.55
CA ILE A 144 -8.13 -3.73 6.99
C ILE A 144 -7.80 -4.80 8.03
N TRP A 145 -7.61 -4.43 9.29
CA TRP A 145 -7.37 -5.38 10.38
C TRP A 145 -8.49 -6.43 10.51
N SER A 146 -9.75 -5.99 10.48
CA SER A 146 -10.91 -6.88 10.67
C SER A 146 -11.10 -7.88 9.53
N ILE A 147 -10.58 -7.59 8.32
CA ILE A 147 -10.69 -8.50 7.16
C ILE A 147 -9.47 -9.41 6.97
N LEU A 148 -8.40 -9.24 7.76
CA LEU A 148 -7.25 -10.15 7.68
C LEU A 148 -7.64 -11.55 8.17
N SER A 149 -7.03 -12.58 7.61
CA SER A 149 -7.14 -13.94 8.12
C SER A 149 -6.43 -14.10 9.46
N ASP A 150 -6.79 -15.12 10.24
CA ASP A 150 -6.18 -15.37 11.56
C ASP A 150 -4.65 -15.52 11.48
N PRO A 151 -4.07 -16.27 10.52
CA PRO A 151 -2.61 -16.30 10.35
C PRO A 151 -2.03 -14.93 9.97
N GLY A 152 -2.78 -14.14 9.20
CA GLY A 152 -2.40 -12.77 8.82
C GLY A 152 -2.42 -11.79 10.00
N ARG A 153 -3.25 -12.02 11.02
CA ARG A 153 -3.25 -11.24 12.27
C ARG A 153 -2.18 -11.73 13.25
N ALA A 154 -1.95 -13.03 13.33
CA ALA A 154 -0.99 -13.65 14.25
C ALA A 154 0.44 -13.11 14.08
N GLN A 155 0.87 -12.80 12.84
CA GLN A 155 2.22 -12.28 12.56
C GLN A 155 2.57 -11.00 13.33
N PHE A 156 1.57 -10.19 13.69
CA PHE A 156 1.78 -8.94 14.42
C PHE A 156 2.03 -9.14 15.92
N SER A 157 1.89 -10.38 16.40
CA SER A 157 2.24 -10.80 17.76
C SER A 157 3.58 -11.54 17.82
N TRP A 158 4.25 -11.76 16.68
CA TRP A 158 5.56 -12.42 16.64
C TRP A 158 6.66 -11.52 17.22
N PRO A 159 7.84 -12.08 17.57
CA PRO A 159 9.02 -11.30 17.91
C PRO A 159 9.34 -10.26 16.84
N ALA A 160 10.02 -9.18 17.21
CA ALA A 160 10.28 -8.08 16.29
C ALA A 160 11.03 -8.57 15.03
N PRO A 161 10.67 -8.06 13.83
CA PRO A 161 11.32 -8.46 12.60
C PRO A 161 12.84 -8.27 12.67
N ARG A 162 13.59 -9.25 12.17
CA ARG A 162 15.06 -9.29 12.16
C ARG A 162 15.73 -9.41 13.54
N LEU A 163 15.00 -9.68 14.61
CA LEU A 163 15.65 -10.20 15.82
C LEU A 163 16.37 -11.52 15.48
N PRO A 164 17.59 -11.74 15.99
CA PRO A 164 18.22 -13.05 15.93
C PRO A 164 17.26 -14.09 16.51
N LYS A 165 17.07 -15.20 15.80
CA LYS A 165 16.53 -16.40 16.44
C LYS A 165 17.63 -16.90 17.34
N ASP A 166 17.38 -17.05 18.63
CA ASP A 166 18.36 -17.65 19.54
C ASP A 166 18.88 -18.95 18.91
N ILE A 167 20.17 -19.00 18.65
CA ILE A 167 20.86 -20.23 18.26
C ILE A 167 20.97 -21.04 19.54
N GLY A 168 19.96 -21.84 19.87
CA GLY A 168 19.91 -22.51 21.16
C GLY A 168 18.89 -23.64 21.25
N ASP A 169 19.09 -24.72 20.50
CA ASP A 169 18.81 -26.09 20.95
C ASP A 169 19.49 -27.12 20.01
N PHE A 170 20.83 -27.17 20.04
CA PHE A 170 21.51 -28.45 19.87
C PHE A 170 21.89 -28.88 21.28
N GLY A 171 20.93 -29.50 21.99
CA GLY A 171 21.24 -30.25 23.19
C GLY A 171 22.44 -31.15 22.95
N SER A 172 23.46 -30.95 23.80
CA SER A 172 24.50 -31.92 24.16
C SER A 172 24.53 -33.21 23.34
N LEU A 173 25.27 -33.21 22.24
CA LEU A 173 25.92 -34.41 21.69
C LEU A 173 27.43 -34.18 21.73
N SER A 174 27.95 -33.86 22.91
CA SER A 174 29.32 -34.20 23.27
C SER A 174 29.24 -35.42 24.18
N GLU A 175 30.03 -36.44 23.85
CA GLU A 175 30.18 -37.72 24.56
C GLU A 175 29.15 -38.80 24.20
N ASP A 176 29.32 -39.43 23.04
CA ASP A 176 29.64 -40.87 22.99
C ASP A 176 29.98 -41.29 21.54
N LEU A 177 31.23 -41.08 21.11
CA LEU A 177 31.76 -41.80 19.93
C LEU A 177 32.13 -43.22 20.38
N GLY A 178 31.11 -44.02 20.66
CA GLY A 178 31.24 -45.46 20.76
C GLY A 178 31.65 -46.03 19.40
N ALA A 179 32.75 -46.77 19.39
CA ALA A 179 33.34 -47.38 18.21
C ALA A 179 32.30 -48.16 17.38
N ALA A 180 32.26 -47.89 16.07
CA ALA A 180 31.45 -48.64 15.12
C ALA A 180 31.96 -50.08 14.97
N PRO A 181 31.12 -51.12 15.13
CA PRO A 181 31.41 -52.43 14.58
C PRO A 181 30.81 -52.54 13.16
N GLY A 182 31.62 -53.05 12.23
CA GLY A 182 31.22 -53.87 11.07
C GLY A 182 30.09 -53.36 10.16
N SER A 183 30.46 -52.94 8.96
CA SER A 183 29.56 -52.69 7.84
C SER A 183 28.92 -53.98 7.29
N ASP A 184 27.60 -54.12 7.44
CA ASP A 184 26.76 -55.05 6.66
C ASP A 184 25.85 -54.26 5.69
N PRO A 185 25.82 -54.59 4.38
CA PRO A 185 25.18 -53.77 3.34
C PRO A 185 23.65 -53.95 3.17
N GLU A 186 22.94 -54.64 4.09
CA GLU A 186 21.47 -54.79 3.99
C GLU A 186 20.67 -53.81 4.88
N SER A 187 21.32 -52.87 5.57
CA SER A 187 20.66 -51.98 6.54
C SER A 187 20.33 -50.56 6.03
N GLU A 188 20.81 -50.15 4.84
CA GLU A 188 20.66 -48.77 4.34
C GLU A 188 19.23 -48.39 3.94
N THR A 189 18.41 -49.34 3.51
CA THR A 189 17.00 -49.11 3.15
C THR A 189 16.12 -48.90 4.39
N ALA A 190 16.40 -49.62 5.49
CA ALA A 190 15.66 -49.46 6.75
C ALA A 190 15.98 -48.13 7.45
N VAL A 191 17.25 -47.69 7.41
CA VAL A 191 17.69 -46.42 8.03
C VAL A 191 17.15 -45.20 7.27
N SER A 192 17.08 -45.27 5.93
CA SER A 192 16.52 -44.18 5.11
C SER A 192 14.98 -44.06 5.24
N GLU A 193 14.25 -45.17 5.36
CA GLU A 193 12.82 -45.13 5.64
C GLU A 193 12.50 -44.63 7.05
N ALA A 194 13.28 -45.03 8.07
CA ALA A 194 13.12 -44.54 9.44
C ALA A 194 13.41 -43.03 9.54
N ALA A 195 14.44 -42.54 8.85
CA ALA A 195 14.73 -41.10 8.75
C ALA A 195 13.61 -40.33 8.02
N ALA A 196 13.03 -40.92 6.97
CA ALA A 196 11.89 -40.33 6.25
C ALA A 196 10.59 -40.32 7.08
N ARG A 197 10.34 -41.36 7.90
CA ARG A 197 9.21 -41.39 8.85
C ARG A 197 9.41 -40.36 9.98
N ASN A 198 10.61 -40.27 10.55
CA ASN A 198 10.93 -39.28 11.58
C ASN A 198 10.85 -37.83 11.07
N SER A 199 11.24 -37.55 9.83
CA SER A 199 11.11 -36.20 9.25
C SER A 199 9.65 -35.80 8.96
N LYS A 200 8.79 -36.77 8.57
CA LYS A 200 7.35 -36.53 8.38
C LYS A 200 6.61 -36.36 9.70
N GLU A 201 6.93 -37.17 10.71
CA GLU A 201 6.37 -37.04 12.06
C GLU A 201 6.79 -35.70 12.69
N ALA A 202 8.06 -35.31 12.56
CA ALA A 202 8.55 -34.01 13.04
C ALA A 202 7.89 -32.83 12.31
N ALA A 203 7.64 -32.94 11.00
CA ALA A 203 6.92 -31.91 10.26
C ALA A 203 5.45 -31.80 10.67
N LYS A 204 4.80 -32.94 10.99
CA LYS A 204 3.43 -32.99 11.50
C LYS A 204 3.33 -32.41 12.91
N VAL A 205 4.20 -32.83 13.84
CA VAL A 205 4.28 -32.30 15.21
C VAL A 205 4.58 -30.80 15.20
N ARG A 206 5.44 -30.33 14.28
CA ARG A 206 5.73 -28.91 14.09
C ARG A 206 4.52 -28.14 13.56
N LYS A 207 3.78 -28.71 12.60
CA LYS A 207 2.55 -28.11 12.07
C LYS A 207 1.45 -28.05 13.13
N GLU A 208 1.28 -29.11 13.92
CA GLU A 208 0.33 -29.18 15.03
C GLU A 208 0.73 -28.21 16.17
N ALA A 209 2.03 -28.08 16.48
CA ALA A 209 2.54 -27.13 17.47
C ALA A 209 2.45 -25.66 16.97
N GLU A 210 2.55 -25.42 15.67
CA GLU A 210 2.38 -24.11 15.05
C GLU A 210 0.90 -23.71 14.97
N GLU A 211 0.00 -24.66 14.69
CA GLU A 211 -1.45 -24.48 14.80
C GLU A 211 -1.90 -24.23 16.25
N GLN A 212 -1.23 -24.82 17.25
CA GLN A 212 -1.52 -24.64 18.67
C GLN A 212 -0.89 -23.38 19.31
N ARG A 213 0.07 -22.72 18.64
CA ARG A 213 0.74 -21.49 19.15
C ARG A 213 0.22 -20.19 18.55
N ILE A 214 -0.75 -20.25 17.64
CA ILE A 214 -1.40 -19.04 17.13
C ILE A 214 -2.31 -18.51 18.24
N THR A 215 -1.85 -17.48 18.96
CA THR A 215 -2.76 -16.64 19.73
C THR A 215 -3.78 -16.07 18.75
N ILE A 216 -5.00 -16.61 18.78
CA ILE A 216 -6.09 -16.16 17.93
C ILE A 216 -6.46 -14.76 18.40
N VAL A 217 -5.99 -13.73 17.70
CA VAL A 217 -6.44 -12.36 17.95
C VAL A 217 -7.80 -12.20 17.26
N PRO A 218 -8.90 -11.90 17.98
CA PRO A 218 -10.22 -11.75 17.37
C PRO A 218 -10.25 -10.64 16.32
N ALA A 219 -11.02 -10.83 15.24
CA ALA A 219 -11.16 -9.84 14.17
C ALA A 219 -11.87 -8.55 14.65
N GLU A 220 -12.70 -8.66 15.68
CA GLU A 220 -13.44 -7.54 16.29
C GLU A 220 -12.58 -6.72 17.26
N ALA A 221 -11.40 -7.22 17.64
CA ALA A 221 -10.49 -6.49 18.52
C ALA A 221 -9.90 -5.25 17.81
N PRO A 222 -9.57 -4.19 18.57
CA PRO A 222 -8.84 -3.06 18.02
C PRO A 222 -7.48 -3.54 17.47
N ALA A 223 -7.08 -2.98 16.33
CA ALA A 223 -5.83 -3.35 15.71
C ALA A 223 -4.64 -3.01 16.64
N PRO A 224 -3.71 -3.96 16.90
CA PRO A 224 -2.61 -3.77 17.85
C PRO A 224 -1.63 -2.70 17.37
N ASP A 225 -0.83 -2.13 18.27
CA ASP A 225 0.11 -1.07 17.90
C ASP A 225 1.18 -1.51 16.87
N SER A 226 1.58 -2.78 16.93
CA SER A 226 2.46 -3.38 15.93
C SER A 226 1.85 -3.39 14.52
N PHE A 227 0.52 -3.35 14.40
CA PHE A 227 -0.16 -3.30 13.11
C PHE A 227 -0.21 -1.87 12.55
N SER A 228 0.45 -1.66 11.41
CA SER A 228 0.44 -0.38 10.68
C SER A 228 -0.15 -0.54 9.28
N LEU A 229 -0.92 0.46 8.87
CA LEU A 229 -1.38 0.62 7.49
C LEU A 229 -0.45 1.59 6.78
N VAL A 230 0.04 1.21 5.59
CA VAL A 230 0.81 2.08 4.70
C VAL A 230 -0.08 2.47 3.53
N VAL A 231 -0.19 3.77 3.27
CA VAL A 231 -0.95 4.33 2.16
C VAL A 231 0.02 5.03 1.21
N LEU A 232 0.17 4.51 0.00
CA LEU A 232 0.91 5.16 -1.08
C LEU A 232 -0.02 6.11 -1.85
N CYS A 233 0.24 7.40 -1.70
CA CYS A 233 -0.38 8.47 -2.46
C CYS A 233 0.38 8.64 -3.77
N VAL A 234 -0.15 8.00 -4.83
CA VAL A 234 0.48 7.94 -6.15
C VAL A 234 0.42 9.30 -6.84
N ASP A 235 1.56 9.78 -7.34
CA ASP A 235 1.67 11.00 -8.16
C ASP A 235 2.23 10.74 -9.56
N GLU A 236 2.96 9.62 -9.75
CA GLU A 236 3.47 9.18 -11.05
C GLU A 236 3.26 7.68 -11.25
N VAL A 237 2.89 7.29 -12.47
CA VAL A 237 2.77 5.90 -12.90
C VAL A 237 3.49 5.68 -14.22
N ASP A 238 4.39 4.71 -14.27
CA ASP A 238 5.06 4.25 -15.48
C ASP A 238 4.56 2.83 -15.82
N HIS A 239 3.72 2.73 -16.84
CA HIS A 239 3.09 1.49 -17.29
C HIS A 239 3.76 1.00 -18.58
N VAL A 240 4.38 -0.17 -18.53
CA VAL A 240 4.97 -0.87 -19.67
C VAL A 240 4.10 -2.06 -20.03
N GLN A 241 3.72 -2.19 -21.30
CA GLN A 241 2.96 -3.32 -21.83
C GLN A 241 3.79 -4.04 -22.90
N LEU A 242 4.29 -5.23 -22.58
CA LEU A 242 5.27 -5.92 -23.43
C LEU A 242 4.65 -6.53 -24.68
N PHE A 243 3.36 -6.89 -24.67
CA PHE A 243 2.71 -7.43 -25.87
C PHE A 243 2.57 -6.39 -26.98
N GLU A 244 2.24 -5.16 -26.61
CA GLU A 244 2.06 -4.04 -27.52
C GLU A 244 3.36 -3.26 -27.75
N ASN A 245 4.42 -3.61 -27.00
CA ASN A 245 5.65 -2.84 -26.92
C ASN A 245 5.38 -1.35 -26.68
N SER A 246 4.45 -1.06 -25.77
CA SER A 246 3.98 0.29 -25.46
C SER A 246 4.36 0.68 -24.04
N ARG A 247 4.57 1.98 -23.82
CA ARG A 247 4.86 2.55 -22.52
C ARG A 247 4.10 3.86 -22.34
N THR A 248 3.37 3.97 -21.23
CA THR A 248 2.58 5.15 -20.90
C THR A 248 3.00 5.70 -19.54
N LEU A 249 3.35 6.98 -19.51
CA LEU A 249 3.59 7.73 -18.28
C LEU A 249 2.34 8.50 -17.88
N TYR A 250 1.90 8.33 -16.64
CA TYR A 250 0.82 9.10 -16.04
C TYR A 250 1.38 10.01 -14.95
N LYS A 251 1.02 11.29 -14.98
CA LYS A 251 1.42 12.25 -13.94
C LYS A 251 0.22 12.99 -13.37
N LEU A 252 0.20 13.14 -12.06
CA LEU A 252 -0.77 13.98 -11.39
C LEU A 252 -0.40 15.45 -11.64
N ALA A 253 -1.33 16.22 -12.23
CA ALA A 253 -1.12 17.63 -12.49
C ALA A 253 -0.95 18.38 -11.16
N THR A 254 0.18 19.07 -11.02
CA THR A 254 0.35 20.09 -9.99
C THR A 254 -0.18 21.38 -10.56
N ASN A 255 -1.37 21.81 -10.15
CA ASN A 255 -1.84 23.15 -10.50
C ASN A 255 -0.87 24.16 -9.86
N SER A 256 0.10 24.66 -10.63
CA SER A 256 0.77 25.91 -10.32
C SER A 256 -0.28 27.01 -10.38
N ALA A 257 -0.30 27.88 -9.38
CA ALA A 257 -1.27 28.98 -9.26
C ALA A 257 -1.19 30.03 -10.40
N SER A 258 -0.46 29.76 -11.48
CA SER A 258 -0.26 30.63 -12.64
C SER A 258 -1.31 30.47 -13.74
N ASP A 259 -2.05 29.35 -13.79
CA ASP A 259 -2.81 28.97 -15.00
C ASP A 259 -4.33 29.24 -14.86
N ILE A 260 -4.73 30.11 -13.93
CA ILE A 260 -6.09 30.67 -13.88
C ILE A 260 -6.01 32.15 -14.27
N LYS A 261 -5.84 32.42 -15.56
CA LYS A 261 -6.19 33.70 -16.19
C LYS A 261 -6.77 33.39 -17.56
N GLU A 262 -7.85 34.10 -17.91
CA GLU A 262 -8.72 33.93 -19.10
C GLU A 262 -9.68 32.75 -18.88
N ASP A 263 -10.96 32.92 -18.55
CA ASP A 263 -11.98 33.70 -19.27
C ASP A 263 -13.05 34.24 -18.30
N ALA A 264 -13.00 35.54 -18.00
CA ALA A 264 -14.13 36.27 -17.44
C ALA A 264 -13.91 37.76 -17.68
N ASN A 265 -14.15 38.20 -18.92
CA ASN A 265 -14.60 39.56 -19.26
C ASN A 265 -14.93 39.56 -20.76
N ALA A 266 -16.08 38.98 -21.09
CA ALA A 266 -16.80 39.37 -22.29
C ALA A 266 -17.80 40.44 -21.85
N ASP A 267 -17.69 41.59 -22.50
CA ASP A 267 -18.44 42.82 -22.30
C ASP A 267 -19.96 42.61 -22.22
N VAL A 268 -20.60 43.26 -21.23
CA VAL A 268 -21.97 43.76 -21.36
C VAL A 268 -22.05 45.11 -20.65
N ASP A 269 -22.02 46.17 -21.44
CA ASP A 269 -22.43 47.53 -21.08
C ASP A 269 -23.97 47.65 -20.98
N LEU A 270 -24.43 48.69 -20.27
CA LEU A 270 -25.78 49.27 -20.18
C LEU A 270 -26.71 48.58 -19.15
N GLU A 271 -27.42 49.24 -18.23
CA GLU A 271 -27.73 50.66 -18.03
C GLU A 271 -28.22 50.89 -16.58
N ASP A 272 -28.08 52.13 -16.14
CA ASP A 272 -28.38 52.67 -14.81
C ASP A 272 -29.89 52.98 -14.65
N VAL A 273 -30.57 52.40 -13.64
CA VAL A 273 -31.84 52.94 -13.12
C VAL A 273 -31.95 52.73 -11.60
N SER A 274 -32.02 53.86 -10.90
CA SER A 274 -32.35 54.06 -9.49
C SER A 274 -33.70 53.48 -9.03
N GLY A 275 -33.76 52.90 -7.82
CA GLY A 275 -35.03 52.58 -7.16
C GLY A 275 -34.88 51.91 -5.78
N SER A 276 -35.46 52.54 -4.75
CA SER A 276 -35.34 52.26 -3.32
C SER A 276 -35.92 50.94 -2.79
N SER A 277 -35.36 50.55 -1.63
CA SER A 277 -35.98 49.90 -0.47
C SER A 277 -36.59 48.49 -0.60
N ALA A 278 -35.98 47.52 0.08
CA ALA A 278 -36.57 46.86 1.26
C ALA A 278 -35.59 45.82 1.83
N LEU A 279 -35.36 45.91 3.13
CA LEU A 279 -34.63 44.94 3.94
C LEU A 279 -35.39 43.61 3.95
N ASN A 280 -34.73 42.52 3.57
CA ASN A 280 -35.07 41.18 4.03
C ASN A 280 -33.78 40.37 4.25
N LYS A 281 -33.46 40.16 5.52
CA LYS A 281 -32.45 39.20 5.98
C LYS A 281 -33.09 37.81 5.95
N GLU A 282 -32.83 37.04 4.89
CA GLU A 282 -32.92 35.59 4.94
C GLU A 282 -31.49 35.03 5.01
N GLU A 283 -31.10 34.57 6.21
CA GLU A 283 -29.94 33.72 6.39
C GLU A 283 -30.17 32.38 5.66
N LYS A 284 -29.79 32.33 4.38
CA LYS A 284 -29.55 31.05 3.71
C LYS A 284 -28.30 30.43 4.32
N ALA A 285 -28.52 29.40 5.13
CA ALA A 285 -27.49 28.44 5.50
C ALA A 285 -26.86 27.86 4.21
N VAL A 286 -25.71 28.41 3.84
CA VAL A 286 -24.84 27.84 2.80
C VAL A 286 -24.34 26.52 3.37
N LYS A 287 -25.02 25.42 3.04
CA LYS A 287 -24.42 24.09 3.11
C LYS A 287 -23.21 24.14 2.19
N GLY A 288 -22.03 24.32 2.79
CA GLY A 288 -20.77 24.23 2.09
C GLY A 288 -20.64 22.83 1.52
N THR A 289 -21.03 22.65 0.26
CA THR A 289 -20.62 21.51 -0.54
C THR A 289 -19.11 21.63 -0.66
N THR A 290 -18.37 20.88 0.16
CA THR A 290 -16.93 20.73 0.01
C THR A 290 -16.70 20.08 -1.36
N MET A 291 -16.50 20.89 -2.39
CA MET A 291 -16.05 20.41 -3.69
C MET A 291 -14.71 19.72 -3.47
N ARG A 292 -14.70 18.39 -3.65
CA ARG A 292 -13.47 17.61 -3.73
C ARG A 292 -12.65 18.21 -4.87
N ARG A 293 -11.47 18.77 -4.59
CA ARG A 293 -10.53 19.21 -5.63
C ARG A 293 -10.32 18.02 -6.57
N GLU A 294 -10.73 18.18 -7.82
CA GLU A 294 -10.55 17.13 -8.82
C GLU A 294 -9.05 16.97 -9.08
N LYS A 295 -8.55 15.75 -8.89
CA LYS A 295 -7.19 15.37 -9.26
C LYS A 295 -7.17 15.16 -10.77
N PHE A 296 -6.42 15.99 -11.48
CA PHE A 296 -6.26 15.88 -12.93
C PHE A 296 -5.03 15.05 -13.24
N TRP A 297 -5.19 14.03 -14.07
CA TRP A 297 -4.11 13.16 -14.52
C TRP A 297 -3.82 13.43 -15.99
N THR A 298 -2.54 13.59 -16.33
CA THR A 298 -2.08 13.60 -17.71
C THR A 298 -1.49 12.24 -18.06
N SER A 299 -1.57 11.85 -19.34
CA SER A 299 -0.96 10.63 -19.86
C SER A 299 -0.13 10.96 -21.10
N LEU A 300 1.07 10.40 -21.18
CA LEU A 300 1.99 10.55 -22.31
C LEU A 300 2.47 9.17 -22.74
N GLU A 301 2.23 8.79 -23.99
CA GLU A 301 2.88 7.63 -24.59
C GLU A 301 4.34 7.97 -24.89
N VAL A 302 5.24 7.06 -24.51
CA VAL A 302 6.68 7.19 -24.69
C VAL A 302 7.24 5.92 -25.32
N HIS A 303 8.43 6.02 -25.92
CA HIS A 303 9.12 4.83 -26.37
C HIS A 303 9.42 3.90 -25.18
N PRO A 304 9.21 2.58 -25.33
CA PRO A 304 9.41 1.59 -24.27
C PRO A 304 10.85 1.58 -23.73
#